data_AF-A0A1G3H7J7-F1
#
_entry.id   AF-A0A1G3H7J7-F1
#
_cell.length_a   1.000
_cell.length_b   1.000
_cell.length_c   1.000
_cell.angle_alpha   90.00
_cell.angle_beta   90.00
_cell.angle_gamma   90.00
#
_symmetry.space_group_name_H-M   'P 1'
#
loop_
_entity.id
_entity.type
_entity.pdbx_description
1 polymer ?
#
loop_
_entity_poly.entity_id
_entity_poly.type
_entity_poly.pdbx_seq_one_letter_code
_entity_poly.pdbx_strand_id
1 'polypeptide(L)'
;MLPRWDYGDTVRVTRNVRNDGTFPGVNTGELLVRRGRVGHVRNVGTFLQDQVIYSVHFLDEGRVVGCREEELIGIDEPWIESRFEVRQKIRAARALAIRGEVRVPAGSRGEILNLERNEAQGVIYHAHFDCLPGNPLQVPESALAELEANDD
;
A
#
# COMPACT_ATOMS: atom_id res chain seq x y z
N MET A 1 24.44 5.90 0.80
CA MET A 1 23.76 4.83 1.58
C MET A 1 24.28 3.49 1.10
N LEU A 2 24.47 2.51 1.99
CA LEU A 2 24.73 1.13 1.55
C LEU A 2 23.39 0.48 1.19
N PRO A 3 23.28 -0.22 0.06
CA PRO A 3 22.04 -0.90 -0.31
C PRO A 3 21.78 -2.08 0.63
N ARG A 4 20.49 -2.30 0.93
CA ARG A 4 20.00 -3.39 1.77
C ARG A 4 20.02 -4.76 1.08
N TRP A 5 19.88 -4.78 -0.25
CA TRP A 5 19.86 -5.99 -1.08
C TRP A 5 20.87 -5.90 -2.22
N ASP A 6 21.30 -7.05 -2.75
CA ASP A 6 22.23 -7.16 -3.88
C ASP A 6 21.65 -8.02 -5.02
N TYR A 7 22.38 -8.13 -6.12
CA TYR A 7 22.02 -8.94 -7.27
C TYR A 7 21.63 -10.38 -6.88
N GLY A 8 20.47 -10.81 -7.34
CA GLY A 8 19.93 -12.15 -7.09
C GLY A 8 19.04 -12.24 -5.86
N ASP A 9 19.05 -11.25 -4.96
CA ASP A 9 18.19 -11.26 -3.79
C ASP A 9 16.72 -11.27 -4.17
N THR A 10 15.95 -12.05 -3.40
CA THR A 10 14.50 -12.16 -3.58
C THR A 10 13.79 -11.16 -2.67
N VAL A 11 13.00 -10.29 -3.29
CA VAL A 11 12.29 -9.21 -2.60
C VAL A 11 10.80 -9.25 -2.94
N ARG A 12 9.98 -8.67 -2.08
CA ARG A 12 8.54 -8.53 -2.24
C ARG A 12 8.16 -7.05 -2.22
N VAL A 13 7.29 -6.62 -3.14
CA VAL A 13 6.76 -5.25 -3.14
C VAL A 13 5.68 -5.08 -2.08
N THR A 14 5.76 -4.02 -1.29
CA THR A 14 4.83 -3.76 -0.17
C THR A 14 3.65 -2.85 -0.55
N ARG A 15 3.75 -2.18 -1.70
CA ARG A 15 2.72 -1.31 -2.28
C ARG A 15 2.63 -1.52 -3.78
N ASN A 16 1.50 -1.11 -4.36
CA ASN A 16 1.34 -1.11 -5.81
C ASN A 16 2.36 -0.15 -6.41
N VAL A 17 3.22 -0.67 -7.29
CA VAL A 17 4.20 0.14 -8.03
C VAL A 17 3.50 0.65 -9.28
N ARG A 18 3.41 1.97 -9.40
CA ARG A 18 2.79 2.65 -10.54
C ARG A 18 3.86 3.45 -11.28
N ASN A 19 3.69 3.62 -12.58
CA ASN A 19 4.65 4.37 -13.37
C ASN A 19 4.66 5.84 -12.94
N ASP A 20 5.79 6.35 -12.49
CA ASP A 20 6.00 7.76 -12.15
C ASP A 20 6.42 8.62 -13.36
N GLY A 21 6.50 8.01 -14.54
CA GLY A 21 6.93 8.63 -15.79
C GLY A 21 8.31 8.16 -16.26
N THR A 22 8.99 7.29 -15.50
CA THR A 22 10.31 6.76 -15.85
C THR A 22 10.27 5.43 -16.61
N PHE A 23 9.16 4.68 -16.52
CA PHE A 23 9.01 3.42 -17.24
C PHE A 23 8.53 3.65 -18.68
N PRO A 24 9.24 3.12 -19.71
CA PRO A 24 8.93 3.39 -21.11
C PRO A 24 7.66 2.66 -21.58
N GLY A 25 6.87 3.34 -22.42
CA GLY A 25 5.72 2.75 -23.10
C GLY A 25 4.49 2.48 -22.24
N VAL A 26 4.47 2.97 -21.00
CA VAL A 26 3.36 2.85 -20.04
C VAL A 26 2.96 4.26 -19.59
N ASN A 27 1.67 4.57 -19.46
CA ASN A 27 1.26 5.92 -19.05
C ASN A 27 1.59 6.18 -17.58
N THR A 28 1.85 7.45 -17.22
CA THR A 28 2.03 7.85 -15.83
C THR A 28 0.79 7.49 -15.00
N GLY A 29 1.00 6.87 -13.84
CA GLY A 29 -0.04 6.40 -12.93
C GLY A 29 -0.53 4.98 -13.20
N GLU A 30 -0.21 4.37 -14.35
CA GLU A 30 -0.60 2.99 -14.63
C GLU A 30 0.14 2.00 -13.73
N LEU A 31 -0.56 0.90 -13.38
CA LEU A 31 -0.03 -0.14 -12.51
C LEU A 31 1.04 -0.95 -13.24
N LEU A 32 2.25 -0.98 -12.69
CA LEU A 32 3.35 -1.81 -13.18
C LEU A 32 3.39 -3.16 -12.49
N VAL A 33 3.30 -3.16 -11.16
CA VAL A 33 3.38 -4.35 -10.30
C VAL A 33 2.43 -4.21 -9.13
N ARG A 34 1.63 -5.23 -8.87
CA ARG A 34 0.72 -5.25 -7.72
C ARG A 34 1.51 -5.46 -6.42
N ARG A 35 1.03 -4.96 -5.28
CA ARG A 35 1.59 -5.30 -3.96
C ARG A 35 1.61 -6.82 -3.71
N GLY A 36 2.53 -7.28 -2.89
CA GLY A 36 2.70 -8.69 -2.53
C GLY A 36 3.45 -9.52 -3.56
N ARG A 37 3.74 -8.97 -4.74
CA ARG A 37 4.44 -9.67 -5.83
C ARG A 37 5.92 -9.79 -5.51
N VAL A 38 6.48 -10.94 -5.88
CA VAL A 38 7.87 -11.30 -5.60
C VAL A 38 8.70 -11.12 -6.87
N GLY A 39 9.88 -10.55 -6.72
CA GLY A 39 10.83 -10.35 -7.80
C GLY A 39 12.27 -10.55 -7.32
N HIS A 40 13.20 -10.49 -8.28
CA HIS A 40 14.62 -10.71 -8.02
C HIS A 40 15.42 -9.47 -8.42
N VAL A 41 16.29 -9.01 -7.54
CA VAL A 41 17.14 -7.84 -7.81
C VAL A 41 18.10 -8.15 -8.96
N ARG A 42 18.12 -7.28 -9.98
CA ARG A 42 19.00 -7.37 -11.17
C ARG A 42 20.08 -6.30 -11.19
N ASN A 43 19.85 -5.17 -10.53
CA ASN A 43 20.81 -4.08 -10.45
C ASN A 43 20.43 -3.18 -9.26
N VAL A 44 21.44 -2.53 -8.68
CA VAL A 44 21.29 -1.47 -7.68
C VAL A 44 21.91 -0.20 -8.24
N GLY A 45 21.06 0.79 -8.50
CA GLY A 45 21.46 2.11 -8.98
C GLY A 45 21.14 3.20 -7.97
N THR A 46 21.48 4.44 -8.33
CA THR A 46 21.08 5.62 -7.56
C THR A 46 20.35 6.63 -8.44
N PHE A 47 19.38 7.32 -7.85
CA PHE A 47 18.67 8.46 -8.42
C PHE A 47 19.00 9.70 -7.60
N LEU A 48 19.28 10.83 -8.28
CA LEU A 48 19.70 12.09 -7.65
C LEU A 48 20.83 11.91 -6.62
N GLN A 49 21.80 11.03 -6.93
CA GLN A 49 23.00 10.68 -6.14
C GLN A 49 22.75 9.98 -4.80
N ASP A 50 21.61 10.19 -4.14
CA ASP A 50 21.37 9.72 -2.76
C ASP A 50 20.25 8.68 -2.62
N GLN A 51 19.36 8.54 -3.60
CA GLN A 51 18.22 7.62 -3.52
C GLN A 51 18.58 6.28 -4.16
N VAL A 52 18.61 5.19 -3.38
CA VAL A 52 18.84 3.85 -3.91
C VAL A 52 17.61 3.38 -4.69
N ILE A 53 17.85 2.88 -5.92
CA ILE A 53 16.82 2.30 -6.78
C ILE A 53 17.23 0.87 -7.14
N TYR A 54 16.39 -0.09 -6.79
CA TYR A 54 16.56 -1.50 -7.13
C TYR A 54 15.85 -1.79 -8.45
N SER A 55 16.58 -2.25 -9.46
CA SER A 55 15.96 -2.82 -10.66
C SER A 55 15.54 -4.25 -10.35
N VAL A 56 14.25 -4.50 -10.18
CA VAL A 56 13.71 -5.81 -9.78
C VAL A 56 13.02 -6.46 -10.97
N HIS A 57 13.40 -7.70 -11.27
CA HIS A 57 12.75 -8.52 -12.29
C HIS A 57 11.59 -9.31 -11.69
N PHE A 58 10.38 -8.96 -12.11
CA PHE A 58 9.15 -9.67 -11.78
C PHE A 58 8.84 -10.64 -12.92
N LEU A 59 9.15 -11.92 -12.68
CA LEU A 59 9.10 -12.98 -13.71
C LEU A 59 7.68 -13.20 -14.24
N ASP A 60 6.70 -13.25 -13.34
CA ASP A 60 5.30 -13.49 -13.68
C ASP A 60 4.70 -12.33 -14.48
N GLU A 61 5.12 -11.08 -14.21
CA GLU A 61 4.74 -9.88 -14.95
C GLU A 61 5.59 -9.65 -16.21
N GLY A 62 6.66 -10.43 -16.40
CA GLY A 62 7.58 -10.37 -17.53
C GLY A 62 8.29 -9.02 -17.69
N ARG A 63 8.59 -8.31 -16.58
CA ARG A 63 9.13 -6.95 -16.63
C ARG A 63 10.14 -6.64 -15.53
N VAL A 64 11.05 -5.71 -15.81
CA VAL A 64 12.01 -5.16 -14.85
C VAL A 64 11.57 -3.77 -14.44
N VAL A 65 11.33 -3.55 -13.15
CA VAL A 65 10.81 -2.28 -12.62
C VAL A 65 11.78 -1.73 -11.59
N GLY A 66 12.03 -0.41 -11.65
CA GLY A 66 12.76 0.29 -10.61
C GLY A 66 11.89 0.46 -9.36
N CYS A 67 12.40 0.01 -8.21
CA CYS A 67 11.72 0.10 -6.93
C CYS A 67 12.61 0.87 -5.94
N ARG A 68 11.99 1.74 -5.14
CA ARG A 68 12.66 2.40 -4.02
C ARG A 68 12.85 1.41 -2.86
N GLU A 69 13.79 1.68 -1.97
CA GLU A 69 14.03 0.80 -0.82
C GLU A 69 12.78 0.60 0.04
N GLU A 70 12.02 1.67 0.29
CA GLU A 70 10.78 1.62 1.09
C GLU A 70 9.61 0.90 0.39
N GLU A 71 9.75 0.54 -0.89
CA GLU A 71 8.78 -0.24 -1.65
C GLU A 71 8.99 -1.74 -1.50
N LEU A 72 10.13 -2.16 -0.93
CA LEU A 72 10.57 -3.54 -0.89
C LEU A 72 10.71 -4.04 0.54
N ILE A 73 10.53 -5.33 0.70
CA ILE A 73 10.96 -6.12 1.86
C ILE A 73 11.63 -7.40 1.35
N GLY A 74 12.51 -7.98 2.15
CA GLY A 74 13.06 -9.30 1.90
C GLY A 74 11.98 -10.36 1.90
N ILE A 75 12.22 -11.46 1.21
CA ILE A 75 11.22 -12.54 1.05
C ILE A 75 10.78 -13.14 2.40
N ASP A 76 11.71 -13.24 3.34
CA ASP A 76 11.51 -13.80 4.69
C ASP A 76 10.94 -12.79 5.69
N GLU A 77 10.83 -11.52 5.29
CA GLU A 77 10.19 -10.51 6.14
C GLU A 77 8.66 -10.70 6.17
N PRO A 78 8.03 -10.49 7.33
CA PRO A 78 6.59 -10.58 7.49
C PRO A 78 5.84 -9.72 6.48
N TRP A 79 4.95 -10.36 5.72
CA TRP A 79 4.04 -9.68 4.81
C TRP A 79 2.61 -9.95 5.22
N ILE A 80 1.91 -8.87 5.58
CA ILE A 80 0.48 -8.90 5.88
C ILE A 80 -0.24 -8.21 4.72
N GLU A 81 -1.01 -9.01 3.98
CA GLU A 81 -1.84 -8.49 2.92
C GLU A 81 -2.92 -7.58 3.51
N SER A 82 -3.07 -6.41 2.89
CA SER A 82 -4.09 -5.42 3.24
C SER A 82 -5.22 -5.51 2.23
N ARG A 83 -6.48 -5.57 2.66
CA ARG A 83 -7.65 -5.57 1.76
C ARG A 83 -7.82 -4.24 1.04
N PHE A 84 -7.75 -3.14 1.77
CA PHE A 84 -7.93 -1.78 1.23
C PHE A 84 -6.59 -1.09 0.87
N GLU A 85 -6.64 -0.14 -0.04
CA GLU A 85 -5.53 0.71 -0.50
C GLU A 85 -5.61 2.12 0.06
N VAL A 86 -4.46 2.80 0.19
CA VAL A 86 -4.42 4.24 0.48
C VAL A 86 -5.13 5.00 -0.64
N ARG A 87 -5.93 6.00 -0.26
CA ARG A 87 -6.89 6.76 -1.11
C ARG A 87 -8.11 5.97 -1.58
N GLN A 88 -8.27 4.71 -1.19
CA GLN A 88 -9.48 3.97 -1.51
C GLN A 88 -10.67 4.54 -0.73
N LYS A 89 -11.77 4.80 -1.45
CA LYS A 89 -13.06 5.12 -0.85
C LYS A 89 -13.65 3.87 -0.22
N ILE A 90 -14.09 4.01 1.02
CA ILE A 90 -14.62 2.92 1.85
C ILE A 90 -15.92 3.37 2.53
N ARG A 91 -16.58 2.43 3.18
CA ARG A 91 -17.64 2.71 4.16
C ARG A 91 -17.37 1.99 5.48
N ALA A 92 -17.91 2.53 6.56
CA ALA A 92 -17.91 1.85 7.85
C ALA A 92 -18.80 0.59 7.77
N ALA A 93 -18.24 -0.59 7.99
CA ALA A 93 -19.00 -1.84 8.00
C ALA A 93 -19.89 -1.97 9.26
N ARG A 94 -19.51 -1.27 10.33
CA ARG A 94 -20.21 -1.22 11.63
C ARG A 94 -20.09 0.18 12.23
N ALA A 95 -20.95 0.50 13.19
CA ALA A 95 -20.85 1.76 13.92
C ALA A 95 -19.54 1.81 14.72
N LEU A 96 -18.83 2.95 14.64
CA LEU A 96 -17.59 3.21 15.36
C LEU A 96 -17.86 4.18 16.50
N ALA A 97 -17.48 3.78 17.70
CA ALA A 97 -17.66 4.57 18.91
C ALA A 97 -16.33 5.09 19.46
N ILE A 98 -16.33 6.32 19.94
CA ILE A 98 -15.20 6.94 20.65
C ILE A 98 -15.68 7.18 22.07
N ARG A 99 -15.00 6.59 23.07
CA ARG A 99 -15.39 6.70 24.49
C ARG A 99 -16.86 6.33 24.76
N GLY A 100 -17.39 5.34 24.04
CA GLY A 100 -18.76 4.83 24.21
C GLY A 100 -19.84 5.58 23.42
N GLU A 101 -19.51 6.70 22.77
CA GLU A 101 -20.44 7.44 21.91
C GLU A 101 -20.21 7.09 20.44
N VAL A 102 -21.26 6.74 19.70
CA VAL A 102 -21.16 6.48 18.25
C VAL A 102 -20.87 7.78 17.53
N ARG A 103 -19.71 7.87 16.89
CA ARG A 103 -19.26 9.04 16.12
C ARG A 103 -19.29 8.80 14.61
N VAL A 104 -19.22 7.54 14.20
CA VAL A 104 -19.34 7.13 12.80
C VAL A 104 -20.42 6.05 12.72
N PRO A 105 -21.64 6.37 12.26
CA PRO A 105 -22.66 5.38 11.98
C PRO A 105 -22.20 4.31 10.99
N ALA A 106 -22.79 3.11 11.05
CA ALA A 106 -22.56 2.09 10.02
C ALA A 106 -23.01 2.63 8.65
N GLY A 107 -22.26 2.33 7.60
CA GLY A 107 -22.49 2.81 6.24
C GLY A 107 -21.89 4.19 5.94
N SER A 108 -21.40 4.94 6.94
CA SER A 108 -20.76 6.23 6.69
C SER A 108 -19.55 6.08 5.76
N ARG A 109 -19.50 6.98 4.77
CA ARG A 109 -18.45 7.02 3.76
C ARG A 109 -17.16 7.60 4.31
N GLY A 110 -16.05 7.18 3.73
CA GLY A 110 -14.72 7.61 4.12
C GLY A 110 -13.65 7.24 3.11
N GLU A 111 -12.40 7.52 3.49
CA GLU A 111 -11.23 7.28 2.67
C GLU A 111 -10.05 6.81 3.54
N ILE A 112 -9.28 5.86 3.02
CA ILE A 112 -8.03 5.44 3.66
C ILE A 112 -6.96 6.50 3.47
N LEU A 113 -6.46 7.08 4.56
CA LEU A 113 -5.35 8.02 4.54
C LEU A 113 -4.00 7.30 4.62
N ASN A 114 -3.91 6.29 5.48
CA ASN A 114 -2.70 5.49 5.69
C ASN A 114 -3.07 4.10 6.21
N LEU A 115 -2.09 3.19 6.23
CA LEU A 115 -2.22 1.89 6.88
C LEU A 115 -0.91 1.52 7.59
N GLU A 116 -1.05 0.80 8.69
CA GLU A 116 0.04 0.23 9.48
C GLU A 116 -0.15 -1.29 9.54
N ARG A 117 0.96 -2.02 9.45
CA ARG A 117 0.98 -3.49 9.50
C ARG A 117 1.65 -3.92 10.79
N ASN A 118 0.97 -4.75 11.56
CA ASN A 118 1.46 -5.25 12.84
C ASN A 118 1.16 -6.76 12.94
N GLU A 119 2.15 -7.58 13.25
CA GLU A 119 1.98 -9.03 13.38
C GLU A 119 0.90 -9.45 14.38
N ALA A 120 0.73 -8.70 15.47
CA ALA A 120 -0.24 -9.02 16.52
C ALA A 120 -1.67 -8.56 16.18
N GLN A 121 -1.84 -7.50 15.38
CA GLN A 121 -3.12 -6.84 15.15
C GLN A 121 -3.59 -6.87 13.68
N GLY A 122 -2.78 -7.41 12.78
CA GLY A 122 -3.04 -7.40 11.34
C GLY A 122 -2.80 -6.01 10.73
N VAL A 123 -3.72 -5.57 9.87
CA VAL A 123 -3.66 -4.25 9.24
C VAL A 123 -4.58 -3.28 9.99
N ILE A 124 -4.00 -2.19 10.48
CA ILE A 124 -4.71 -1.06 11.06
C ILE A 124 -4.75 0.07 10.03
N TYR A 125 -5.94 0.56 9.75
CA TYR A 125 -6.17 1.64 8.79
C TYR A 125 -6.38 2.96 9.50
N HIS A 126 -5.75 4.02 9.00
CA HIS A 126 -6.08 5.39 9.36
C HIS A 126 -7.11 5.88 8.34
N ALA A 127 -8.38 5.91 8.74
CA ALA A 127 -9.48 6.29 7.87
C ALA A 127 -10.07 7.64 8.27
N HIS A 128 -10.31 8.48 7.27
CA HIS A 128 -11.17 9.66 7.41
C HIS A 128 -12.61 9.24 7.11
N PHE A 129 -13.58 9.73 7.87
CA PHE A 129 -15.01 9.56 7.58
C PHE A 129 -15.67 10.93 7.42
N ASP A 130 -16.52 11.08 6.41
CA ASP A 130 -17.11 12.38 6.05
C ASP A 130 -18.00 12.95 7.17
N CYS A 131 -18.62 12.07 7.97
CA CYS A 131 -19.42 12.44 9.13
C CYS A 131 -18.59 12.88 10.34
N LEU A 132 -17.28 12.72 10.30
CA LEU A 132 -16.36 13.08 11.37
C LEU A 132 -15.11 13.81 10.83
N PRO A 133 -15.29 15.01 10.23
CA PRO A 133 -14.22 15.72 9.56
C PRO A 133 -13.11 16.12 10.55
N GLY A 134 -11.86 16.12 10.06
CA GLY A 134 -10.67 16.51 10.83
C GLY A 134 -10.23 15.51 11.91
N ASN A 135 -10.94 14.40 12.11
CA ASN A 135 -10.63 13.43 13.17
C ASN A 135 -10.51 12.02 12.57
N PRO A 136 -9.37 11.70 11.90
CA PRO A 136 -9.16 10.36 11.38
C PRO A 136 -9.10 9.32 12.51
N LEU A 137 -9.60 8.13 12.23
CA LEU A 137 -9.68 7.03 13.19
C LEU A 137 -8.74 5.90 12.79
N GLN A 138 -8.13 5.28 13.79
CA GLN A 138 -7.49 3.98 13.65
C GLN A 138 -8.57 2.90 13.73
N VAL A 139 -8.74 2.14 12.65
CA VAL A 139 -9.77 1.11 12.55
C VAL A 139 -9.17 -0.20 12.03
N PRO A 140 -9.58 -1.36 12.57
CA PRO A 140 -9.16 -2.65 12.04
C PRO A 140 -9.84 -2.91 10.69
N GLU A 141 -9.23 -3.75 9.85
CA GLU A 141 -9.77 -4.14 8.55
C GLU A 141 -11.24 -4.60 8.61
N SER A 142 -11.61 -5.36 9.65
CA SER A 142 -12.98 -5.86 9.86
C SER A 142 -14.02 -4.78 10.14
N ALA A 143 -13.62 -3.53 10.38
CA ALA A 143 -14.54 -2.40 10.56
C ALA A 143 -14.87 -1.68 9.24
N LEU A 144 -14.25 -2.07 8.13
CA LEU A 144 -14.34 -1.41 6.83
C LEU A 144 -14.98 -2.31 5.78
N ALA A 145 -15.68 -1.69 4.84
CA ALA A 145 -16.22 -2.33 3.64
C ALA A 145 -15.98 -1.45 2.41
N GLU A 146 -16.02 -2.06 1.24
CA GLU A 146 -15.94 -1.34 -0.03
C GLU A 146 -17.14 -0.39 -0.19
N LEU A 147 -16.88 0.79 -0.75
CA LEU A 147 -17.93 1.69 -1.19
C LEU A 147 -18.43 1.18 -2.56
N GLU A 148 -19.67 0.72 -2.62
CA GLU A 148 -20.26 0.24 -3.87
C GLU A 148 -20.40 1.40 -4.86
N ALA A 149 -20.17 1.15 -6.15
CA ALA A 149 -20.16 2.18 -7.19
C ALA A 149 -21.54 2.84 -7.46
N ASN A 150 -22.62 2.33 -6.86
CA ASN A 150 -23.99 2.81 -7.07
C ASN A 150 -24.39 3.97 -6.16
N ASP A 151 -23.44 4.52 -5.40
CA ASP A 151 -23.69 5.46 -4.31
C ASP A 151 -23.31 6.92 -4.66
N ASP A 152 -22.83 7.20 -5.87
CA ASP A 152 -22.53 8.57 -6.36
C ASP A 152 -23.73 9.25 -7.05
#